data_AF-I7MLI9-F1
#
_entry.id   AF-I7MLI9-F1
#
_cell.length_a   1.000
_cell.length_b   1.000
_cell.length_c   1.000
_cell.angle_alpha   90.00
_cell.angle_beta   90.00
_cell.angle_gamma   90.00
#
_symmetry.space_group_name_H-M   'P 1'
#
loop_
_entity.id
_entity.type
_entity.pdbx_description
1 polymer ?
#
loop_
_entity_poly.entity_id
_entity_poly.type
_entity_poly.pdbx_seq_one_letter_code
_entity_poly.pdbx_strand_id
1 'polypeptide(L)'
;MSKLLLLLFTILQIIFATPTPGTAVTCVSQNGSTTCSNSCPAAPTGCQWIGASLTACQIQDCTQCSSSLVQFTDLYCQSCTSNKFANSVGNACVNPLNTCSSSRTVNSWTDADCAACYATGYIANGNKSACINCNASSGLTDIICGLCSTANSNSNKFANVGGTQCVNTALTCGASRTVNSWNNSDCQLCYGSSTFIAHSGNSSCVNCSSPSGLNDATCADCATANSTQNIYANNSGTKCVNSKATCGSSRTLNTWTTNDCVACYGTGYIASSNSSTCINCKASQALTDSICSACATANSNQNIYANSDGTACVNSTSTCGSNRTTNTWNDADCLACTPATPVAQKGGSICVSSFSSQLIYGSLILLISFLI
;
A
#
# COMPACT_ATOMS: atom_id res chain seq x y z
N MET A 1 -18.39 5.08 -70.83
CA MET A 1 -17.91 3.68 -70.73
C MET A 1 -16.39 3.55 -70.53
N SER A 2 -15.53 4.31 -71.22
CA SER A 2 -14.06 4.17 -71.10
C SER A 2 -13.48 4.39 -69.67
N LYS A 3 -14.02 5.33 -68.88
CA LYS A 3 -13.52 5.60 -67.51
C LYS A 3 -13.87 4.51 -66.47
N LEU A 4 -14.97 3.77 -66.65
CA LEU A 4 -15.37 2.68 -65.74
C LEU A 4 -14.53 1.41 -65.98
N LEU A 5 -14.16 1.15 -67.25
CA LEU A 5 -13.29 0.02 -67.61
C LEU A 5 -11.86 0.24 -67.10
N LEU A 6 -11.35 1.48 -67.16
CA LEU A 6 -10.04 1.84 -66.62
C LEU A 6 -10.00 1.72 -65.08
N LEU A 7 -11.09 2.11 -64.40
CA LEU A 7 -11.25 1.95 -62.95
C LEU A 7 -11.34 0.48 -62.54
N LEU A 8 -12.05 -0.36 -63.31
CA LEU A 8 -12.11 -1.81 -63.09
C LEU A 8 -10.74 -2.47 -63.32
N PHE A 9 -9.95 -2.02 -64.30
CA PHE A 9 -8.61 -2.55 -64.54
C PHE A 9 -7.62 -2.16 -63.45
N THR A 10 -7.69 -0.93 -62.92
CA THR A 10 -6.86 -0.52 -61.78
C THR A 10 -7.28 -1.20 -60.48
N ILE A 11 -8.57 -1.43 -60.26
CA ILE A 11 -9.06 -2.23 -59.12
C ILE A 11 -8.62 -3.70 -59.23
N LEU A 12 -8.61 -4.28 -60.44
CA LEU A 12 -8.15 -5.66 -60.66
C LEU A 12 -6.63 -5.81 -60.43
N GLN A 13 -5.83 -4.78 -60.74
CA GLN A 13 -4.39 -4.76 -60.46
C GLN A 13 -4.07 -4.62 -58.96
N ILE A 14 -5.00 -4.12 -58.14
CA ILE A 14 -4.85 -4.03 -56.68
C ILE A 14 -5.15 -5.38 -55.99
N ILE A 15 -5.88 -6.29 -56.65
CA ILE A 15 -6.31 -7.58 -56.06
C ILE A 15 -5.23 -8.68 -56.22
N PHE A 16 -4.36 -8.58 -57.21
CA PHE A 16 -3.29 -9.56 -57.44
C PHE A 16 -1.93 -8.94 -57.12
N ALA A 17 -1.65 -8.72 -55.84
CA ALA A 17 -0.26 -8.55 -55.41
C ALA A 17 0.51 -9.81 -55.84
N THR A 18 1.49 -9.66 -56.73
CA THR A 18 2.32 -10.78 -57.14
C THR A 18 3.02 -11.32 -55.90
N PRO A 19 3.01 -12.65 -55.67
CA PRO A 19 3.68 -13.23 -54.53
C PRO A 19 5.12 -12.76 -54.51
N THR A 20 5.60 -12.34 -53.34
CA THR A 20 6.97 -11.88 -53.17
C THR A 20 7.72 -12.98 -52.44
N PRO A 21 8.44 -13.86 -53.16
CA PRO A 21 9.18 -14.93 -52.51
C PRO A 21 10.23 -14.34 -51.58
N GLY A 22 10.46 -15.03 -50.47
CA GLY A 22 11.54 -14.69 -49.57
C GLY A 22 12.91 -14.97 -50.19
N THR A 23 13.93 -14.41 -49.57
CA THR A 23 15.34 -14.71 -49.82
C THR A 23 15.67 -16.11 -49.28
N ALA A 24 16.55 -16.82 -49.99
CA ALA A 24 17.06 -18.12 -49.57
C ALA A 24 17.87 -18.03 -48.26
N VAL A 25 17.61 -18.94 -47.34
CA VAL A 25 18.26 -19.10 -46.04
C VAL A 25 18.63 -20.57 -45.82
N THR A 26 19.55 -20.81 -44.89
CA THR A 26 19.96 -22.16 -44.49
C THR A 26 19.18 -22.60 -43.25
N CYS A 27 18.45 -23.70 -43.36
CA CYS A 27 17.81 -24.37 -42.24
C CYS A 27 18.65 -25.56 -41.77
N VAL A 28 18.58 -25.87 -40.47
CA VAL A 28 19.29 -27.02 -39.89
C VAL A 28 18.31 -28.18 -39.85
N SER A 29 18.76 -29.42 -40.14
CA SER A 29 17.83 -30.57 -40.14
C SER A 29 17.20 -30.75 -38.76
N GLN A 30 15.88 -30.63 -38.66
CA GLN A 30 15.15 -31.06 -37.48
C GLN A 30 14.66 -32.49 -37.71
N ASN A 31 14.88 -33.37 -36.74
CA ASN A 31 14.42 -34.77 -36.76
C ASN A 31 14.85 -35.57 -38.01
N GLY A 32 16.02 -35.27 -38.58
CA GLY A 32 16.56 -35.97 -39.76
C GLY A 32 15.85 -35.64 -41.09
N SER A 33 14.99 -34.62 -41.13
CA SER A 33 14.35 -34.20 -42.37
C SER A 33 15.29 -33.42 -43.30
N THR A 34 15.11 -33.61 -44.61
CA THR A 34 15.85 -32.89 -45.66
C THR A 34 15.00 -31.82 -46.37
N THR A 35 13.73 -31.67 -46.00
CA THR A 35 12.82 -30.68 -46.61
C THR A 35 12.69 -29.43 -45.76
N CYS A 36 12.63 -28.26 -46.41
CA CYS A 36 12.51 -26.97 -45.73
C CYS A 36 11.27 -26.86 -44.83
N SER A 37 10.14 -27.45 -45.25
CA SER A 37 8.88 -27.45 -44.50
C SER A 37 8.96 -28.08 -43.10
N ASN A 38 9.90 -29.01 -42.90
CA ASN A 38 10.04 -29.79 -41.67
C ASN A 38 11.34 -29.51 -40.92
N SER A 39 12.33 -28.90 -41.59
CA SER A 39 13.64 -28.59 -41.00
C SER A 39 13.79 -27.12 -40.59
N CYS A 40 13.07 -26.20 -41.24
CA CYS A 40 13.03 -24.83 -40.77
C CYS A 40 12.10 -24.72 -39.55
N PRO A 41 12.33 -23.74 -38.65
CA PRO A 41 11.37 -23.43 -37.58
C PRO A 41 9.97 -23.18 -38.16
N ALA A 42 8.94 -23.45 -37.37
CA ALA A 42 7.56 -23.22 -37.78
C ALA A 42 7.41 -21.81 -38.38
N ALA A 43 6.92 -21.75 -39.62
CA ALA A 43 6.68 -20.48 -40.29
C ALA A 43 5.51 -19.75 -39.62
N PRO A 44 5.45 -18.41 -39.72
CA PRO A 44 4.27 -17.66 -39.31
C PRO A 44 2.98 -18.19 -39.95
N THR A 45 1.85 -17.95 -39.28
CA THR A 45 0.55 -18.35 -39.81
C THR A 45 0.33 -17.74 -41.19
N GLY A 46 0.02 -18.59 -42.17
CA GLY A 46 -0.18 -18.18 -43.58
C GLY A 46 1.08 -18.26 -44.45
N CYS A 47 2.27 -18.44 -43.87
CA CYS A 47 3.50 -18.67 -44.65
C CYS A 47 3.84 -20.16 -44.72
N GLN A 48 4.58 -20.53 -45.76
CA GLN A 48 5.14 -21.87 -45.91
C GLN A 48 6.60 -21.79 -46.36
N TRP A 49 7.45 -22.62 -45.74
CA TRP A 49 8.82 -22.83 -46.20
C TRP A 49 8.82 -23.72 -47.45
N ILE A 50 9.47 -23.27 -48.50
CA ILE A 50 9.73 -24.00 -49.73
C ILE A 50 11.24 -24.09 -49.99
N GLY A 51 11.66 -25.05 -50.79
CA GLY A 51 13.07 -25.24 -51.18
C GLY A 51 13.43 -26.72 -51.31
N ALA A 52 14.32 -27.01 -52.25
CA ALA A 52 14.76 -28.38 -52.55
C ALA A 52 15.97 -28.83 -51.71
N SER A 53 16.70 -27.90 -51.10
CA SER A 53 17.83 -28.18 -50.22
C SER A 53 17.72 -27.35 -48.94
N LEU A 54 18.31 -27.86 -47.86
CA LEU A 54 18.37 -27.16 -46.57
C LEU A 54 19.18 -25.85 -46.62
N THR A 55 19.97 -25.62 -47.67
CA THR A 55 20.76 -24.39 -47.87
C THR A 55 20.06 -23.33 -48.73
N ALA A 56 18.87 -23.65 -49.26
CA ALA A 56 18.12 -22.79 -50.17
C ALA A 56 16.64 -22.74 -49.81
N CYS A 57 16.34 -22.73 -48.50
CA CYS A 57 14.97 -22.62 -48.01
C CYS A 57 14.51 -21.17 -48.05
N GLN A 58 13.28 -20.92 -48.45
CA GLN A 58 12.70 -19.57 -48.44
C GLN A 58 11.21 -19.61 -48.17
N ILE A 59 10.63 -18.50 -47.73
CA ILE A 59 9.18 -18.38 -47.62
C ILE A 59 8.57 -18.22 -49.01
N GLN A 60 7.51 -18.97 -49.30
CA GLN A 60 6.87 -18.96 -50.62
C GLN A 60 6.34 -17.59 -51.03
N ASP A 61 5.68 -16.89 -50.10
CA ASP A 61 5.16 -15.54 -50.30
C ASP A 61 5.15 -14.79 -48.98
N CYS A 62 6.01 -13.79 -48.87
CA CYS A 62 6.16 -12.98 -47.67
C CYS A 62 4.97 -12.05 -47.43
N THR A 63 4.11 -11.83 -48.43
CA THR A 63 2.93 -10.95 -48.32
C THR A 63 1.72 -11.62 -47.66
N GLN A 64 1.68 -12.96 -47.61
CA GLN A 64 0.57 -13.75 -47.05
C GLN A 64 0.76 -14.06 -45.55
N CYS A 65 1.87 -13.62 -44.98
CA CYS A 65 2.25 -13.87 -43.61
C CYS A 65 1.43 -13.01 -42.64
N SER A 66 0.47 -13.61 -41.93
CA SER A 66 -0.35 -12.89 -40.95
C SER A 66 0.46 -12.56 -39.69
N SER A 67 0.40 -11.31 -39.25
CA SER A 67 1.08 -10.78 -38.06
C SER A 67 0.36 -11.05 -36.74
N SER A 68 -0.85 -11.64 -36.76
CA SER A 68 -1.74 -11.64 -35.60
C SER A 68 -1.45 -12.71 -34.53
N LEU A 69 -0.51 -13.64 -34.76
CA LEU A 69 -0.30 -14.81 -33.87
C LEU A 69 1.18 -15.26 -33.70
N VAL A 70 2.17 -14.41 -33.99
CA VAL A 70 3.47 -14.95 -34.43
C VAL A 70 4.58 -15.06 -33.40
N GLN A 71 5.35 -16.15 -33.54
CA GLN A 71 6.74 -16.34 -33.12
C GLN A 71 7.67 -16.19 -34.34
N PHE A 72 7.88 -14.96 -34.82
CA PHE A 72 8.93 -14.68 -35.80
C PHE A 72 10.27 -15.25 -35.32
N THR A 73 11.00 -15.82 -36.26
CA THR A 73 12.35 -16.36 -36.05
C THR A 73 13.33 -15.59 -36.92
N ASP A 74 14.62 -15.61 -36.55
CA ASP A 74 15.66 -14.97 -37.35
C ASP A 74 15.67 -15.48 -38.80
N LEU A 75 15.42 -16.77 -39.02
CA LEU A 75 15.34 -17.35 -40.36
C LEU A 75 14.18 -16.76 -41.16
N TYR A 76 13.01 -16.62 -40.55
CA TYR A 76 11.87 -15.95 -41.19
C TYR A 76 12.23 -14.50 -41.55
N CYS A 77 12.80 -13.75 -40.61
CA CYS A 77 13.16 -12.36 -40.80
C CYS A 77 14.21 -12.16 -41.91
N GLN A 78 15.22 -13.04 -41.99
CA GLN A 78 16.21 -13.07 -43.08
C GLN A 78 15.59 -13.40 -44.44
N SER A 79 14.56 -14.25 -44.48
CA SER A 79 13.91 -14.60 -45.73
C SER A 79 13.00 -13.47 -46.20
N CYS A 80 12.15 -12.91 -45.34
CA CYS A 80 11.07 -12.04 -45.78
C CYS A 80 11.28 -10.54 -45.61
N THR A 81 12.30 -10.11 -44.89
CA THR A 81 12.48 -8.69 -44.58
C THR A 81 13.93 -8.26 -44.72
N SER A 82 14.17 -6.95 -44.85
CA SER A 82 15.52 -6.38 -44.77
C SER A 82 16.12 -6.47 -43.36
N ASN A 83 15.27 -6.65 -42.34
CA ASN A 83 15.64 -6.77 -40.95
C ASN A 83 15.94 -8.24 -40.62
N LYS A 84 17.14 -8.55 -40.15
CA LYS A 84 17.63 -9.93 -40.15
C LYS A 84 17.25 -10.77 -38.94
N PHE A 85 16.70 -10.17 -37.88
CA PHE A 85 16.52 -10.86 -36.61
C PHE A 85 15.12 -10.65 -36.07
N ALA A 86 14.56 -11.66 -35.41
CA ALA A 86 13.33 -11.49 -34.66
C ALA A 86 13.62 -10.76 -33.35
N ASN A 87 12.73 -9.89 -32.90
CA ASN A 87 12.81 -9.31 -31.56
C ASN A 87 12.55 -10.36 -30.47
N SER A 88 12.80 -10.03 -29.21
CA SER A 88 12.70 -10.99 -28.10
C SER A 88 11.28 -11.47 -27.81
N VAL A 89 10.26 -10.69 -28.22
CA VAL A 89 8.84 -11.06 -28.13
C VAL A 89 8.43 -11.98 -29.28
N GLY A 90 9.19 -11.98 -30.39
CA GLY A 90 8.88 -12.77 -31.59
C GLY A 90 7.77 -12.17 -32.46
N ASN A 91 7.45 -10.89 -32.35
CA ASN A 91 6.35 -10.28 -33.11
C ASN A 91 6.80 -9.26 -34.17
N ALA A 92 8.11 -8.96 -34.26
CA ALA A 92 8.66 -8.03 -35.24
C ALA A 92 10.07 -8.45 -35.69
N CYS A 93 10.40 -8.15 -36.95
CA CYS A 93 11.76 -8.27 -37.47
C CYS A 93 12.49 -6.94 -37.27
N VAL A 94 13.66 -7.03 -36.63
CA VAL A 94 14.52 -5.91 -36.21
C VAL A 94 15.93 -6.09 -36.76
N ASN A 95 16.73 -5.02 -36.75
CA ASN A 95 18.08 -5.02 -37.33
C ASN A 95 19.19 -4.65 -36.32
N PRO A 96 19.33 -5.40 -35.21
CA PRO A 96 20.53 -5.33 -34.37
C PRO A 96 21.77 -5.88 -35.11
N LEU A 97 22.94 -5.73 -34.51
CA LEU A 97 24.20 -6.29 -35.00
C LEU A 97 24.23 -7.83 -34.94
N ASN A 98 23.46 -8.45 -34.03
CA ASN A 98 23.35 -9.90 -33.83
C ASN A 98 21.95 -10.29 -33.33
N THR A 99 21.63 -11.59 -33.36
CA THR A 99 20.35 -12.16 -32.88
C THR A 99 19.92 -11.66 -31.51
N CYS A 100 18.60 -11.50 -31.31
CA CYS A 100 17.99 -11.18 -30.02
C CYS A 100 17.74 -12.41 -29.14
N SER A 101 18.06 -13.61 -29.63
CA SER A 101 17.84 -14.87 -28.93
C SER A 101 18.98 -15.23 -27.98
N SER A 102 18.81 -16.31 -27.22
CA SER A 102 19.82 -16.84 -26.31
C SER A 102 21.08 -17.38 -27.02
N SER A 103 21.05 -17.58 -28.35
CA SER A 103 22.23 -18.01 -29.12
C SER A 103 23.16 -16.85 -29.48
N ARG A 104 22.85 -15.63 -29.05
CA ARG A 104 23.72 -14.46 -29.24
C ARG A 104 25.09 -14.70 -28.58
N THR A 105 26.16 -14.29 -29.26
CA THR A 105 27.51 -14.31 -28.68
C THR A 105 27.55 -13.52 -27.37
N VAL A 106 28.12 -14.12 -26.32
CA VAL A 106 28.29 -13.48 -25.01
C VAL A 106 29.14 -12.21 -25.14
N ASN A 107 28.87 -11.19 -24.31
CA ASN A 107 29.59 -9.90 -24.28
C ASN A 107 29.50 -9.07 -25.57
N SER A 108 28.44 -9.29 -26.38
CA SER A 108 28.24 -8.59 -27.67
C SER A 108 27.06 -7.62 -27.68
N TRP A 109 26.33 -7.44 -26.58
CA TRP A 109 25.21 -6.49 -26.53
C TRP A 109 25.68 -5.04 -26.60
N THR A 110 24.97 -4.24 -27.38
CA THR A 110 25.08 -2.77 -27.38
C THR A 110 23.73 -2.17 -27.01
N ASP A 111 23.70 -0.89 -26.60
CA ASP A 111 22.44 -0.22 -26.25
C ASP A 111 21.49 -0.16 -27.44
N ALA A 112 22.01 0.07 -28.65
CA ALA A 112 21.23 0.03 -29.88
C ALA A 112 20.60 -1.34 -30.13
N ASP A 113 21.33 -2.42 -29.85
CA ASP A 113 20.80 -3.78 -29.98
C ASP A 113 19.70 -4.06 -28.94
N CYS A 114 19.90 -3.63 -27.70
CA CYS A 114 18.91 -3.81 -26.64
C CYS A 114 17.61 -3.06 -26.94
N ALA A 115 17.71 -1.81 -27.40
CA ALA A 115 16.57 -1.02 -27.82
C ALA A 115 15.81 -1.67 -29.00
N ALA A 116 16.55 -2.20 -29.98
CA ALA A 116 15.96 -2.91 -31.12
C ALA A 116 15.30 -4.24 -30.71
N CYS A 117 15.94 -5.01 -29.84
CA CYS A 117 15.51 -6.36 -29.49
C CYS A 117 14.35 -6.42 -28.49
N TYR A 118 14.25 -5.49 -27.54
CA TYR A 118 13.28 -5.57 -26.43
C TYR A 118 12.26 -4.44 -26.39
N ALA A 119 12.64 -3.24 -26.86
CA ALA A 119 11.90 -1.97 -26.94
C ALA A 119 12.74 -0.83 -26.32
N THR A 120 12.24 0.40 -26.47
CA THR A 120 12.79 1.59 -25.82
C THR A 120 12.86 1.42 -24.30
N GLY A 121 13.99 1.84 -23.71
CA GLY A 121 14.24 1.71 -22.27
C GLY A 121 15.10 0.51 -21.88
N TYR A 122 15.49 -0.34 -22.82
CA TYR A 122 16.50 -1.38 -22.60
C TYR A 122 17.90 -0.91 -23.01
N ILE A 123 18.90 -1.25 -22.20
CA ILE A 123 20.33 -0.95 -22.45
C ILE A 123 21.19 -2.19 -22.23
N ALA A 124 22.41 -2.21 -22.77
CA ALA A 124 23.34 -3.28 -22.47
C ALA A 124 23.88 -3.15 -21.04
N ASN A 125 24.04 -4.28 -20.33
CA ASN A 125 24.71 -4.27 -19.04
C ASN A 125 26.22 -4.00 -19.18
N GLY A 126 26.89 -3.71 -18.06
CA GLY A 126 28.31 -3.29 -18.07
C GLY A 126 29.30 -4.29 -18.68
N ASN A 127 29.02 -5.59 -18.62
CA ASN A 127 29.82 -6.64 -19.26
C ASN A 127 29.31 -7.04 -20.66
N LYS A 128 28.25 -6.39 -21.17
CA LYS A 128 27.61 -6.64 -22.46
C LYS A 128 27.05 -8.06 -22.63
N SER A 129 26.81 -8.79 -21.54
CA SER A 129 26.27 -10.14 -21.57
C SER A 129 24.75 -10.21 -21.68
N ALA A 130 24.04 -9.13 -21.34
CA ALA A 130 22.57 -9.07 -21.34
C ALA A 130 22.03 -7.65 -21.52
N CYS A 131 20.74 -7.53 -21.79
CA CYS A 131 20.01 -6.26 -21.74
C CYS A 131 19.33 -6.06 -20.38
N ILE A 132 19.32 -4.82 -19.91
CA ILE A 132 18.69 -4.37 -18.67
C ILE A 132 17.49 -3.49 -19.03
N ASN A 133 16.35 -3.72 -18.38
CA ASN A 133 15.18 -2.85 -18.50
C ASN A 133 15.28 -1.68 -17.51
N CYS A 134 15.51 -0.46 -17.99
CA CYS A 134 15.57 0.74 -17.17
C CYS A 134 14.20 1.22 -16.66
N ASN A 135 13.11 0.64 -17.19
CA ASN A 135 11.73 0.93 -16.82
C ASN A 135 11.08 -0.24 -16.07
N ALA A 136 11.89 -1.13 -15.46
CA ALA A 136 11.36 -2.23 -14.68
C ALA A 136 10.57 -1.71 -13.46
N SER A 137 9.40 -2.31 -13.20
CA SER A 137 8.57 -1.96 -12.04
C SER A 137 9.07 -2.54 -10.71
N SER A 138 10.09 -3.41 -10.75
CA SER A 138 10.71 -4.03 -9.58
C SER A 138 12.12 -4.53 -9.91
N GLY A 139 12.92 -4.81 -8.87
CA GLY A 139 14.26 -5.38 -9.01
C GLY A 139 15.33 -4.38 -9.46
N LEU A 140 15.03 -3.07 -9.46
CA LEU A 140 16.03 -2.05 -9.71
C LEU A 140 17.02 -1.98 -8.55
N THR A 141 18.30 -1.85 -8.89
CA THR A 141 19.42 -1.69 -7.96
C THR A 141 20.21 -0.45 -8.32
N ASP A 142 21.05 0.05 -7.43
CA ASP A 142 21.93 1.19 -7.74
C ASP A 142 22.84 0.94 -8.95
N ILE A 143 23.27 -0.32 -9.15
CA ILE A 143 24.07 -0.70 -10.33
C ILE A 143 23.24 -0.54 -11.60
N ILE A 144 22.00 -1.04 -11.59
CA ILE A 144 21.08 -0.90 -12.73
C ILE A 144 20.78 0.57 -12.99
N CYS A 145 20.41 1.34 -11.96
CA CYS A 145 20.09 2.76 -12.09
C CYS A 145 21.29 3.59 -12.55
N GLY A 146 22.49 3.28 -12.07
CA GLY A 146 23.73 3.89 -12.53
C GLY A 146 23.95 3.71 -14.03
N LEU A 147 23.79 2.49 -14.54
CA LEU A 147 23.86 2.18 -15.97
C LEU A 147 22.76 2.91 -16.77
N CYS A 148 21.54 2.93 -16.25
CA CYS A 148 20.41 3.61 -16.88
C CYS A 148 20.56 5.14 -16.93
N SER A 149 21.26 5.73 -15.95
CA SER A 149 21.52 7.17 -15.88
C SER A 149 22.41 7.65 -17.04
N THR A 150 23.42 6.86 -17.42
CA THR A 150 24.37 7.22 -18.49
C THR A 150 23.72 7.17 -19.87
N ALA A 151 22.71 6.32 -20.07
CA ALA A 151 22.01 6.18 -21.34
C ALA A 151 20.95 7.27 -21.57
N ASN A 152 20.28 7.74 -20.51
CA ASN A 152 19.12 8.63 -20.62
C ASN A 152 19.43 10.11 -20.32
N SER A 153 20.70 10.47 -20.07
CA SER A 153 21.10 11.81 -19.58
C SER A 153 20.39 12.27 -18.29
N ASN A 154 19.67 11.36 -17.63
CA ASN A 154 18.98 11.65 -16.38
C ASN A 154 19.94 11.40 -15.21
N SER A 155 19.91 12.27 -14.20
CA SER A 155 20.76 12.14 -13.01
C SER A 155 20.29 11.06 -12.01
N ASN A 156 19.35 10.20 -12.40
CA ASN A 156 18.73 9.21 -11.53
C ASN A 156 19.64 7.98 -11.35
N LYS A 157 20.62 8.09 -10.45
CA LYS A 157 21.70 7.10 -10.28
C LYS A 157 21.39 5.97 -9.31
N PHE A 158 20.42 6.16 -8.41
CA PHE A 158 20.19 5.24 -7.30
C PHE A 158 18.80 4.64 -7.36
N ALA A 159 18.65 3.39 -6.92
CA ALA A 159 17.34 2.78 -6.77
C ALA A 159 16.68 3.31 -5.49
N ASN A 160 15.37 3.53 -5.54
CA ASN A 160 14.59 3.78 -4.33
C ASN A 160 14.58 2.53 -3.42
N VAL A 161 14.12 2.69 -2.17
CA VAL A 161 14.12 1.61 -1.16
C VAL A 161 13.30 0.40 -1.61
N GLY A 162 12.22 0.62 -2.38
CA GLY A 162 11.39 -0.46 -2.92
C GLY A 162 11.96 -1.18 -4.13
N GLY A 163 13.04 -0.68 -4.75
CA GLY A 163 13.59 -1.20 -6.01
C GLY A 163 12.64 -1.08 -7.20
N THR A 164 11.74 -0.09 -7.17
CA THR A 164 10.67 0.14 -8.16
C THR A 164 10.95 1.32 -9.10
N GLN A 165 11.85 2.23 -8.71
CA GLN A 165 12.24 3.39 -9.53
C GLN A 165 13.69 3.82 -9.29
N CYS A 166 14.31 4.42 -10.31
CA CYS A 166 15.58 5.12 -10.16
C CYS A 166 15.34 6.59 -9.81
N VAL A 167 16.03 7.10 -8.79
CA VAL A 167 15.84 8.43 -8.23
C VAL A 167 17.13 9.26 -8.29
N ASN A 168 16.96 10.58 -8.40
CA ASN A 168 18.06 11.54 -8.40
C ASN A 168 18.34 12.03 -6.98
N THR A 169 19.12 11.24 -6.25
CA THR A 169 19.62 11.59 -4.91
C THR A 169 21.13 11.75 -4.96
N ALA A 170 21.70 12.48 -4.00
CA ALA A 170 23.16 12.67 -3.94
C ALA A 170 23.90 11.37 -3.55
N LEU A 171 23.24 10.48 -2.81
CA LEU A 171 23.75 9.22 -2.30
C LEU A 171 22.70 8.10 -2.44
N THR A 172 23.13 6.85 -2.32
CA THR A 172 22.25 5.67 -2.32
C THR A 172 21.10 5.77 -1.30
N CYS A 173 19.96 5.15 -1.63
CA CYS A 173 18.84 4.98 -0.71
C CYS A 173 18.96 3.72 0.17
N GLY A 174 19.94 2.85 -0.10
CA GLY A 174 20.10 1.56 0.56
C GLY A 174 20.86 1.64 1.88
N ALA A 175 21.09 0.46 2.46
CA ALA A 175 21.79 0.30 3.75
C ALA A 175 23.24 0.81 3.75
N SER A 176 23.85 0.97 2.58
CA SER A 176 25.22 1.49 2.44
C SER A 176 25.30 3.02 2.47
N ARG A 177 24.18 3.73 2.64
CA ARG A 177 24.20 5.18 2.74
C ARG A 177 24.94 5.62 4.00
N THR A 178 25.85 6.59 3.86
CA THR A 178 26.57 7.17 5.00
C THR A 178 25.60 7.78 6.02
N VAL A 179 25.84 7.54 7.31
CA VAL A 179 25.08 8.17 8.38
C VAL A 179 25.19 9.70 8.32
N ASN A 180 24.19 10.41 8.85
CA ASN A 180 24.13 11.88 8.91
C ASN A 180 24.13 12.58 7.54
N SER A 181 23.70 11.88 6.49
CA SER A 181 23.67 12.39 5.11
C SER A 181 22.25 12.50 4.53
N TRP A 182 21.22 12.09 5.27
CA TRP A 182 19.84 12.22 4.82
C TRP A 182 19.36 13.67 4.85
N ASN A 183 18.57 14.06 3.86
CA ASN A 183 17.79 15.29 3.89
C ASN A 183 16.35 14.97 3.44
N ASN A 184 15.44 15.94 3.60
CA ASN A 184 14.03 15.71 3.30
C ASN A 184 13.80 15.32 1.84
N SER A 185 14.48 15.96 0.89
CA SER A 185 14.36 15.65 -0.54
C SER A 185 14.76 14.20 -0.81
N ASP A 186 15.87 13.75 -0.23
CA ASP A 186 16.34 12.38 -0.40
C ASP A 186 15.38 11.37 0.22
N CYS A 187 14.82 11.65 1.40
CA CYS A 187 13.83 10.77 2.02
C CYS A 187 12.56 10.62 1.16
N GLN A 188 12.04 11.73 0.62
CA GLN A 188 10.86 11.71 -0.22
C GLN A 188 11.09 10.93 -1.51
N LEU A 189 12.24 11.12 -2.15
CA LEU A 189 12.61 10.40 -3.37
C LEU A 189 12.83 8.90 -3.09
N CYS A 190 13.64 8.58 -2.08
CA CYS A 190 14.00 7.20 -1.74
C CYS A 190 12.81 6.35 -1.30
N TYR A 191 11.80 6.94 -0.66
CA TYR A 191 10.60 6.22 -0.23
C TYR A 191 9.38 6.44 -1.14
N GLY A 192 9.47 7.35 -2.13
CA GLY A 192 8.39 7.64 -3.06
C GLY A 192 7.15 8.28 -2.42
N SER A 193 7.31 8.96 -1.28
CA SER A 193 6.20 9.60 -0.55
C SER A 193 6.67 10.88 0.12
N SER A 194 5.85 11.94 0.03
CA SER A 194 6.09 13.22 0.70
C SER A 194 6.00 13.13 2.23
N THR A 195 5.47 12.02 2.77
CA THR A 195 5.34 11.79 4.22
C THR A 195 6.66 11.39 4.89
N PHE A 196 7.69 11.07 4.11
CA PHE A 196 9.01 10.73 4.63
C PHE A 196 9.90 11.96 4.71
N ILE A 197 10.56 12.15 5.85
CA ILE A 197 11.49 13.26 6.11
C ILE A 197 12.76 12.75 6.77
N ALA A 198 13.81 13.55 6.79
CA ALA A 198 15.02 13.20 7.53
C ALA A 198 14.79 13.31 9.04
N HIS A 199 15.30 12.34 9.79
CA HIS A 199 15.32 12.38 11.25
C HIS A 199 16.27 13.48 11.76
N SER A 200 16.04 14.02 12.96
CA SER A 200 17.00 14.91 13.62
C SER A 200 18.40 14.28 13.65
N GLY A 201 19.38 14.99 13.09
CA GLY A 201 20.75 14.47 12.91
C GLY A 201 21.03 13.79 11.58
N ASN A 202 20.06 13.75 10.65
CA ASN A 202 20.23 13.25 9.28
C ASN A 202 20.64 11.77 9.18
N SER A 203 20.40 10.99 10.24
CA SER A 203 20.86 9.60 10.36
C SER A 203 19.97 8.60 9.62
N SER A 204 18.68 8.92 9.46
CA SER A 204 17.67 8.06 8.82
C SER A 204 16.51 8.90 8.26
N CYS A 205 15.54 8.22 7.63
CA CYS A 205 14.25 8.80 7.28
C CYS A 205 13.15 8.30 8.22
N VAL A 206 12.22 9.18 8.56
CA VAL A 206 11.04 8.86 9.37
C VAL A 206 9.76 9.08 8.56
N ASN A 207 8.76 8.21 8.75
CA ASN A 207 7.46 8.33 8.11
C ASN A 207 6.48 9.05 9.03
N CYS A 208 6.14 10.30 8.70
CA CYS A 208 5.21 11.14 9.46
C CYS A 208 3.75 10.69 9.39
N SER A 209 3.45 9.67 8.59
CA SER A 209 2.12 9.06 8.49
C SER A 209 2.13 7.59 8.92
N SER A 210 3.14 7.17 9.69
CA SER A 210 3.18 5.81 10.24
C SER A 210 2.00 5.56 11.19
N PRO A 211 1.28 4.42 11.06
CA PRO A 211 0.18 4.09 11.95
C PRO A 211 0.65 3.68 13.37
N SER A 212 1.96 3.50 13.58
CA SER A 212 2.54 3.05 14.84
C SER A 212 4.01 3.49 15.00
N GLY A 213 4.52 3.45 16.23
CA GLY A 213 5.94 3.67 16.53
C GLY A 213 6.37 5.13 16.53
N LEU A 214 5.43 6.08 16.50
CA LEU A 214 5.74 7.49 16.67
C LEU A 214 6.15 7.76 18.12
N ASN A 215 7.22 8.54 18.29
CA ASN A 215 7.68 9.08 19.55
C ASN A 215 7.87 10.60 19.42
N ASP A 216 8.13 11.29 20.53
CA ASP A 216 8.26 12.75 20.54
C ASP A 216 9.37 13.26 19.61
N ALA A 217 10.50 12.56 19.52
CA ALA A 217 11.58 12.95 18.60
C ALA A 217 11.11 12.89 17.13
N THR A 218 10.42 11.82 16.76
CA THR A 218 9.84 11.66 15.41
C THR A 218 8.80 12.74 15.13
N CYS A 219 7.94 13.03 16.10
CA CYS A 219 6.91 14.06 15.95
C CYS A 219 7.49 15.47 15.85
N ALA A 220 8.57 15.77 16.59
CA ALA A 220 9.28 17.04 16.47
C ALA A 220 9.88 17.24 15.06
N ASP A 221 10.46 16.18 14.47
CA ASP A 221 10.93 16.23 13.08
C ASP A 221 9.78 16.50 12.11
N CYS A 222 8.69 15.76 12.26
CA CYS A 222 7.50 15.86 11.42
C CYS A 222 6.83 17.25 11.49
N ALA A 223 6.84 17.84 12.68
CA ALA A 223 6.32 19.18 12.92
C ALA A 223 7.13 20.25 12.17
N THR A 224 8.46 20.13 12.17
CA THR A 224 9.37 21.07 11.48
C THR A 224 9.13 21.04 9.97
N ALA A 225 8.94 19.86 9.40
CA ALA A 225 8.68 19.72 7.96
C ALA A 225 7.31 20.24 7.52
N ASN A 226 6.28 20.08 8.36
CA ASN A 226 4.90 20.45 8.02
C ASN A 226 4.45 21.80 8.59
N SER A 227 5.34 22.52 9.29
CA SER A 227 5.01 23.77 10.00
C SER A 227 3.83 23.64 10.98
N THR A 228 3.66 22.46 11.59
CA THR A 228 2.59 22.21 12.57
C THR A 228 3.13 22.27 14.01
N GLN A 229 2.29 22.64 14.98
CA GLN A 229 2.65 22.56 16.42
C GLN A 229 2.57 21.13 17.01
N ASN A 230 2.33 20.10 16.20
CA ASN A 230 2.11 18.72 16.66
C ASN A 230 3.43 18.00 16.94
N ILE A 231 4.16 18.42 17.98
CA ILE A 231 5.52 17.93 18.28
C ILE A 231 5.57 16.70 19.19
N TYR A 232 4.45 16.29 19.80
CA TYR A 232 4.43 15.16 20.75
C TYR A 232 3.67 13.97 20.18
N ALA A 233 4.14 12.76 20.44
CA ALA A 233 3.41 11.55 20.11
C ALA A 233 2.28 11.32 21.11
N ASN A 234 1.12 10.86 20.64
CA ASN A 234 0.06 10.43 21.54
C ASN A 234 0.45 9.16 22.30
N ASN A 235 -0.31 8.79 23.33
CA ASN A 235 0.08 7.68 24.22
C ASN A 235 0.12 6.31 23.52
N SER A 236 -0.56 6.13 22.38
CA SER A 236 -0.51 4.91 21.57
C SER A 236 0.63 4.89 20.54
N GLY A 237 1.36 6.01 20.36
CA GLY A 237 2.41 6.13 19.34
C GLY A 237 1.88 6.05 17.91
N THR A 238 0.63 6.45 17.67
CA THR A 238 -0.04 6.32 16.36
C THR A 238 -0.26 7.67 15.66
N LYS A 239 -0.15 8.80 16.38
CA LYS A 239 -0.25 10.14 15.79
C LYS A 239 0.55 11.17 16.58
N CYS A 240 1.00 12.22 15.90
CA CYS A 240 1.54 13.42 16.53
C CYS A 240 0.42 14.40 16.87
N VAL A 241 0.49 15.04 18.03
CA VAL A 241 -0.61 15.83 18.61
C VAL A 241 -0.13 17.16 19.16
N ASN A 242 -1.01 18.17 19.14
CA ASN A 242 -0.76 19.47 19.75
C ASN A 242 -1.01 19.41 21.26
N SER A 243 -0.12 18.73 21.97
CA SER A 243 -0.04 18.78 23.44
C SER A 243 0.98 19.84 23.85
N LYS A 244 0.87 20.41 25.05
CA LYS A 244 1.88 21.33 25.60
C LYS A 244 3.16 20.63 26.08
N ALA A 245 3.10 19.33 26.30
CA ALA A 245 4.21 18.50 26.78
C ALA A 245 4.04 17.04 26.31
N THR A 246 5.05 16.21 26.57
CA THR A 246 5.03 14.76 26.29
C THR A 246 3.76 14.09 26.84
N CYS A 247 3.24 13.12 26.09
CA CYS A 247 2.11 12.30 26.53
C CYS A 247 2.61 11.10 27.35
N GLY A 248 1.89 10.73 28.41
CA GLY A 248 2.21 9.53 29.21
C GLY A 248 2.91 9.82 30.53
N SER A 249 3.58 8.80 31.06
CA SER A 249 4.15 8.80 32.42
C SER A 249 5.37 9.70 32.59
N SER A 250 6.06 10.04 31.51
CA SER A 250 7.22 10.94 31.53
C SER A 250 6.83 12.41 31.65
N ARG A 251 5.53 12.75 31.59
CA ARG A 251 5.05 14.12 31.72
C ARG A 251 5.21 14.62 33.16
N THR A 252 5.72 15.83 33.33
CA THR A 252 5.79 16.51 34.64
C THR A 252 4.41 16.57 35.30
N LEU A 253 4.35 16.21 36.58
CA LEU A 253 3.12 16.27 37.37
C LEU A 253 2.52 17.68 37.39
N ASN A 254 1.19 17.74 37.55
CA ASN A 254 0.40 18.98 37.66
C ASN A 254 0.44 19.88 36.41
N THR A 255 0.73 19.31 35.23
CA THR A 255 0.79 20.06 33.96
C THR A 255 -0.26 19.65 32.94
N TRP A 256 -1.10 18.64 33.22
CA TRP A 256 -2.15 18.20 32.28
C TRP A 256 -3.25 19.24 32.15
N THR A 257 -3.65 19.54 30.92
CA THR A 257 -4.90 20.24 30.62
C THR A 257 -5.88 19.29 29.94
N THR A 258 -7.17 19.62 29.96
CA THR A 258 -8.19 18.82 29.26
C THR A 258 -7.88 18.69 27.76
N ASN A 259 -7.39 19.74 27.12
CA ASN A 259 -6.97 19.69 25.72
C ASN A 259 -5.82 18.70 25.51
N ASP A 260 -4.85 18.68 26.40
CA ASP A 260 -3.75 17.72 26.33
C ASP A 260 -4.23 16.28 26.52
N CYS A 261 -5.14 16.04 27.46
CA CYS A 261 -5.71 14.70 27.69
C CYS A 261 -6.47 14.20 26.46
N VAL A 262 -7.29 15.06 25.84
CA VAL A 262 -8.01 14.73 24.60
C VAL A 262 -7.02 14.48 23.45
N ALA A 263 -5.98 15.30 23.33
CA ALA A 263 -4.94 15.12 22.32
C ALA A 263 -4.20 13.77 22.50
N CYS A 264 -3.72 13.48 23.70
CA CYS A 264 -2.89 12.33 24.02
C CYS A 264 -3.64 10.99 24.06
N TYR A 265 -4.88 10.97 24.56
CA TYR A 265 -5.64 9.73 24.83
C TYR A 265 -6.93 9.62 24.02
N GLY A 266 -7.42 10.71 23.42
CA GLY A 266 -8.63 10.75 22.62
C GLY A 266 -9.84 11.34 23.34
N THR A 267 -10.96 11.42 22.63
CA THR A 267 -12.20 12.02 23.14
C THR A 267 -12.74 11.25 24.34
N GLY A 268 -13.17 11.97 25.38
CA GLY A 268 -13.66 11.39 26.63
C GLY A 268 -12.63 11.38 27.76
N TYR A 269 -11.40 11.83 27.51
CA TYR A 269 -10.42 12.07 28.56
C TYR A 269 -10.44 13.52 29.02
N ILE A 270 -10.27 13.75 30.32
CA ILE A 270 -10.14 15.09 30.94
C ILE A 270 -8.92 15.12 31.87
N ALA A 271 -8.42 16.30 32.19
CA ALA A 271 -7.40 16.42 33.25
C ALA A 271 -8.03 16.22 34.63
N SER A 272 -7.29 15.60 35.55
CA SER A 272 -7.67 15.56 36.96
C SER A 272 -7.72 16.96 37.58
N SER A 273 -8.41 17.13 38.70
CA SER A 273 -8.56 18.44 39.38
C SER A 273 -7.23 19.06 39.83
N ASN A 274 -6.21 18.24 40.09
CA ASN A 274 -4.84 18.67 40.40
C ASN A 274 -3.91 18.65 39.18
N SER A 275 -4.43 18.40 37.97
CA SER A 275 -3.68 18.36 36.72
C SER A 275 -2.56 17.31 36.69
N SER A 276 -2.58 16.30 37.57
CA SER A 276 -1.52 15.30 37.67
C SER A 276 -1.70 14.12 36.72
N THR A 277 -2.94 13.81 36.31
CA THR A 277 -3.25 12.68 35.42
C THR A 277 -4.39 13.01 34.46
N CYS A 278 -4.62 12.14 33.48
CA CYS A 278 -5.82 12.15 32.65
C CYS A 278 -6.82 11.09 33.13
N ILE A 279 -8.08 11.49 33.26
CA ILE A 279 -9.21 10.67 33.69
C ILE A 279 -10.01 10.26 32.45
N ASN A 280 -10.30 8.96 32.31
CA ASN A 280 -11.17 8.44 31.24
C ASN A 280 -12.65 8.47 31.68
N CYS A 281 -13.42 9.44 31.18
CA CYS A 281 -14.85 9.56 31.46
C CYS A 281 -15.72 8.54 30.72
N LYS A 282 -15.12 7.70 29.87
CA LYS A 282 -15.77 6.61 29.14
C LYS A 282 -15.19 5.24 29.52
N ALA A 283 -14.56 5.13 30.69
CA ALA A 283 -14.12 3.84 31.19
C ALA A 283 -15.33 2.92 31.40
N SER A 284 -15.18 1.64 31.04
CA SER A 284 -16.24 0.64 31.21
C SER A 284 -16.19 -0.08 32.56
N GLN A 285 -15.17 0.18 33.37
CA GLN A 285 -14.96 -0.42 34.68
C GLN A 285 -14.16 0.54 35.58
N ALA A 286 -14.19 0.29 36.88
CA ALA A 286 -13.45 1.04 37.91
C ALA A 286 -13.76 2.55 37.96
N LEU A 287 -14.97 2.95 37.53
CA LEU A 287 -15.48 4.29 37.80
C LEU A 287 -15.76 4.46 39.29
N THR A 288 -15.41 5.62 39.81
CA THR A 288 -15.65 6.03 41.20
C THR A 288 -16.40 7.35 41.21
N ASP A 289 -17.06 7.70 42.31
CA ASP A 289 -17.74 9.00 42.45
C ASP A 289 -16.79 10.17 42.19
N SER A 290 -15.52 10.06 42.59
CA SER A 290 -14.50 11.08 42.31
C SER A 290 -14.28 11.26 40.80
N ILE A 291 -14.18 10.14 40.05
CA ILE A 291 -14.05 10.16 38.59
C ILE A 291 -15.31 10.76 37.96
N CYS A 292 -16.50 10.29 38.37
CA CYS A 292 -17.77 10.72 37.80
C CYS A 292 -18.05 12.20 38.07
N SER A 293 -17.79 12.69 39.28
CA SER A 293 -17.92 14.11 39.63
C SER A 293 -16.98 15.00 38.81
N ALA A 294 -15.74 14.57 38.58
CA ALA A 294 -14.79 15.29 37.72
C ALA A 294 -15.30 15.35 36.28
N CYS A 295 -15.78 14.22 35.76
CA CYS A 295 -16.35 14.11 34.41
C CYS A 295 -17.62 14.93 34.22
N ALA A 296 -18.48 14.97 35.22
CA ALA A 296 -19.72 15.73 35.21
C ALA A 296 -19.45 17.23 35.13
N THR A 297 -18.50 17.72 35.94
CA THR A 297 -18.06 19.12 35.93
C THR A 297 -17.51 19.51 34.55
N ALA A 298 -16.65 18.67 33.97
CA ALA A 298 -16.03 18.96 32.68
C ALA A 298 -17.03 18.94 31.50
N ASN A 299 -18.07 18.10 31.58
CA ASN A 299 -19.04 17.93 30.49
C ASN A 299 -20.37 18.66 30.75
N SER A 300 -20.48 19.41 31.85
CA SER A 300 -21.73 20.08 32.27
C SER A 300 -22.94 19.12 32.33
N ASN A 301 -22.73 17.91 32.85
CA ASN A 301 -23.79 16.94 33.08
C ASN A 301 -24.02 16.69 34.58
N GLN A 302 -25.13 16.03 34.94
CA GLN A 302 -25.50 15.76 36.34
C GLN A 302 -25.05 14.36 36.83
N ASN A 303 -24.28 13.62 36.02
CA ASN A 303 -23.94 12.22 36.30
C ASN A 303 -22.71 12.15 37.22
N ILE A 304 -22.86 12.58 38.47
CA ILE A 304 -21.74 12.78 39.41
C ILE A 304 -21.35 11.52 40.19
N TYR A 305 -22.16 10.46 40.19
CA TYR A 305 -21.93 9.24 40.98
C TYR A 305 -21.65 8.03 40.09
N ALA A 306 -20.75 7.14 40.52
CA ALA A 306 -20.55 5.86 39.83
C ALA A 306 -21.66 4.88 40.25
N ASN A 307 -22.16 4.06 39.33
CA ASN A 307 -23.06 2.96 39.68
C ASN A 307 -22.35 1.88 40.53
N SER A 308 -23.12 0.95 41.11
CA SER A 308 -22.58 -0.09 42.00
C SER A 308 -21.51 -0.96 41.35
N ASP A 309 -21.59 -1.14 40.04
CA ASP A 309 -20.69 -2.01 39.27
C ASP A 309 -19.42 -1.28 38.82
N GLY A 310 -19.35 0.05 39.02
CA GLY A 310 -18.26 0.89 38.56
C GLY A 310 -18.14 0.97 37.03
N THR A 311 -19.25 0.74 36.31
CA THR A 311 -19.30 0.65 34.84
C THR A 311 -19.89 1.89 34.18
N ALA A 312 -20.65 2.73 34.90
CA ALA A 312 -21.21 3.97 34.39
C ALA A 312 -21.29 5.08 35.45
N CYS A 313 -21.25 6.34 35.00
CA CYS A 313 -21.60 7.49 35.81
C CYS A 313 -23.10 7.82 35.64
N VAL A 314 -23.80 8.01 36.75
CA VAL A 314 -25.26 8.10 36.80
C VAL A 314 -25.73 9.33 37.58
N ASN A 315 -26.90 9.85 37.21
CA ASN A 315 -27.57 10.92 37.93
C ASN A 315 -28.39 10.31 39.08
N SER A 316 -27.77 10.17 40.24
CA SER A 316 -28.41 9.76 41.50
C SER A 316 -28.41 10.95 42.46
N THR A 317 -29.35 10.98 43.40
CA THR A 317 -29.40 12.04 44.43
C THR A 317 -28.28 11.93 45.48
N SER A 318 -27.60 10.78 45.55
CA SER A 318 -26.46 10.50 46.45
C SER A 318 -25.56 9.39 45.88
N THR A 319 -24.45 9.07 46.55
CA THR A 319 -23.54 7.98 46.16
C THR A 319 -24.28 6.64 46.00
N CYS A 320 -23.86 5.83 45.03
CA CYS A 320 -24.33 4.45 44.87
C CYS A 320 -23.48 3.45 45.65
N GLY A 321 -22.38 3.91 46.28
CA GLY A 321 -21.46 3.06 47.01
C GLY A 321 -21.94 2.69 48.41
N SER A 322 -21.14 1.90 49.12
CA SER A 322 -21.40 1.43 50.50
C SER A 322 -21.54 2.56 51.53
N ASN A 323 -21.09 3.77 51.20
CA ASN A 323 -21.14 4.94 52.08
C ASN A 323 -22.46 5.72 51.97
N ARG A 324 -23.43 5.25 51.18
CA ARG A 324 -24.73 5.92 51.07
C ARG A 324 -25.44 5.91 52.42
N THR A 325 -25.97 7.07 52.84
CA THR A 325 -26.78 7.18 54.05
C THR A 325 -28.00 6.26 53.94
N THR A 326 -28.25 5.46 54.98
CA THR A 326 -29.40 4.55 55.04
C THR A 326 -30.72 5.32 54.90
N ASN A 327 -31.73 4.66 54.35
CA ASN A 327 -33.09 5.22 54.17
C ASN A 327 -33.18 6.40 53.20
N THR A 328 -32.25 6.51 52.24
CA THR A 328 -32.23 7.58 51.21
C THR A 328 -32.42 7.07 49.79
N TRP A 329 -32.60 5.76 49.58
CA TRP A 329 -32.87 5.21 48.25
C TRP A 329 -34.29 5.56 47.79
N ASN A 330 -34.41 6.04 46.56
CA ASN A 330 -35.67 6.13 45.83
C ASN A 330 -35.60 5.31 44.53
N ASP A 331 -36.73 5.10 43.86
CA ASP A 331 -36.79 4.26 42.65
C ASP A 331 -35.90 4.77 41.52
N ALA A 332 -35.77 6.11 41.35
CA ALA A 332 -34.90 6.68 40.33
C ALA A 332 -33.42 6.39 40.62
N ASP A 333 -33.01 6.47 41.89
CA ASP A 333 -31.65 6.14 42.32
C ASP A 333 -31.38 4.64 42.18
N CYS A 334 -32.32 3.76 42.54
CA CYS A 334 -32.15 2.31 42.39
C CYS A 334 -32.02 1.91 40.92
N LEU A 335 -32.86 2.46 40.04
CA LEU A 335 -32.78 2.25 38.61
C LEU A 335 -31.43 2.70 38.02
N ALA A 336 -30.92 3.85 38.50
CA ALA A 336 -29.66 4.41 38.05
C ALA A 336 -28.44 3.66 38.60
N CYS A 337 -28.38 3.44 39.91
CA CYS A 337 -27.23 2.89 40.62
C CYS A 337 -27.11 1.37 40.51
N THR A 338 -28.23 0.64 40.45
CA THR A 338 -28.27 -0.83 40.51
C THR A 338 -29.33 -1.37 39.53
N PRO A 339 -29.07 -1.39 38.22
CA PRO A 339 -30.11 -1.73 37.22
C PRO A 339 -30.75 -3.11 37.39
N ALA A 340 -30.06 -4.06 38.02
CA ALA A 340 -30.58 -5.38 38.37
C ALA A 340 -31.63 -5.37 39.51
N THR A 341 -31.63 -4.31 40.34
CA THR A 341 -32.56 -4.09 41.45
C THR A 341 -33.17 -2.69 41.34
N PRO A 342 -34.11 -2.46 40.42
CA PRO A 342 -34.52 -1.10 40.05
C PRO A 342 -35.52 -0.45 41.00
N VAL A 343 -35.95 -1.13 42.08
CA VAL A 343 -37.01 -0.65 42.97
C VAL A 343 -36.48 -0.42 44.38
N ALA A 344 -36.76 0.71 45.00
CA ALA A 344 -36.41 0.96 46.39
C ALA A 344 -37.36 0.21 47.35
N GLN A 345 -36.83 -0.44 48.38
CA GLN A 345 -37.66 -0.99 49.45
C GLN A 345 -38.43 0.13 50.16
N LYS A 346 -39.66 -0.16 50.62
CA LYS A 346 -40.42 0.76 51.48
C LYS A 346 -39.58 1.15 52.71
N GLY A 347 -39.20 2.42 52.80
CA GLY A 347 -38.27 2.95 53.80
C GLY A 347 -36.91 3.37 53.25
N GLY A 348 -36.59 3.06 51.98
CA GLY A 348 -35.39 3.53 51.27
C GLY A 348 -34.08 2.90 51.75
N SER A 349 -34.12 1.76 52.44
CA SER A 349 -32.96 1.12 53.04
C SER A 349 -32.07 0.40 52.02
N ILE A 350 -32.66 -0.27 51.03
CA ILE A 350 -31.98 -1.04 49.99
C ILE A 350 -32.77 -1.00 48.68
N CYS A 351 -32.12 -1.37 47.59
CA CYS A 351 -32.76 -1.64 46.30
C CYS A 351 -33.07 -3.14 46.17
N VAL A 352 -34.22 -3.47 45.56
CA VAL A 352 -34.70 -4.84 45.38
C VAL A 352 -35.12 -5.10 43.94
N SER A 353 -35.16 -6.37 43.55
CA SER A 353 -35.69 -6.77 42.26
C SER A 353 -37.21 -6.60 42.21
N SER A 354 -37.75 -6.26 41.04
CA SER A 354 -39.19 -6.06 40.81
C SER A 354 -40.05 -7.29 41.15
N PHE A 355 -39.45 -8.49 41.14
CA PHE A 355 -40.13 -9.75 41.41
C PHE A 355 -40.32 -10.04 42.90
N SER A 356 -39.48 -9.46 43.78
CA SER A 356 -39.52 -9.74 45.22
C SER A 356 -40.75 -9.13 45.89
N SER A 357 -41.25 -7.99 45.40
CA SER A 357 -42.44 -7.35 45.95
C SER A 357 -43.73 -8.04 45.53
N GLN A 358 -43.82 -8.55 44.29
CA GLN A 358 -45.02 -9.24 43.81
C GLN A 358 -45.17 -10.66 44.38
N LEU A 359 -44.07 -11.38 44.64
CA LEU A 359 -44.17 -12.71 45.25
C LEU A 359 -44.68 -12.66 46.68
N ILE A 360 -44.38 -11.63 47.48
CA ILE A 360 -44.88 -11.55 48.86
C ILE A 360 -46.40 -11.30 48.86
N TYR A 361 -46.90 -10.37 48.04
CA TYR A 361 -48.34 -10.15 47.93
C TYR A 361 -49.06 -11.31 47.23
N GLY A 362 -48.46 -11.90 46.20
CA GLY A 362 -48.99 -13.09 45.53
C GLY A 362 -49.10 -14.27 46.48
N SER A 363 -48.06 -14.56 47.26
CA SER A 363 -48.05 -15.67 48.23
C SER A 363 -49.03 -15.43 49.37
N LEU A 364 -49.18 -14.18 49.84
CA LEU A 364 -50.12 -13.84 50.90
C LEU A 364 -51.57 -13.94 50.42
N ILE A 365 -51.87 -13.49 49.20
CA ILE A 365 -53.19 -13.67 48.58
C ILE A 365 -53.48 -15.16 48.38
N LEU A 366 -52.50 -15.94 47.91
CA LEU A 366 -52.64 -17.38 47.72
C LEU A 366 -52.90 -18.10 49.06
N LEU A 367 -52.17 -17.74 50.12
CA LEU A 367 -52.40 -18.25 51.49
C LEU A 367 -53.77 -17.86 52.05
N ILE A 368 -54.22 -16.62 51.84
CA ILE A 368 -55.56 -16.16 52.27
C ILE A 368 -56.65 -16.91 51.50
N SER A 369 -56.48 -17.19 50.21
CA SER A 369 -57.43 -18.01 49.44
C SER A 369 -57.42 -19.50 49.78
N PHE A 370 -56.43 -20.00 50.51
CA PHE A 370 -56.45 -21.35 51.09
C PHE A 370 -57.04 -21.39 52.51
N LEU A 371 -57.28 -20.23 53.13
CA LEU A 371 -57.82 -20.08 54.49
C LEU A 371 -59.30 -19.64 54.52
N ILE A 372 -59.91 -19.38 53.35
CA ILE A 372 -61.34 -19.07 53.16
C ILE A 372 -61.97 -20.22 52.37
#